data_AF-J9SEK6-F1
#
_entry.id   AF-J9SEK6-F1
#
_cell.length_a   1.000
_cell.length_b   1.000
_cell.length_c   1.000
_cell.angle_alpha   90.00
_cell.angle_beta   90.00
_cell.angle_gamma   90.00
#
_symmetry.space_group_name_H-M   'P 1'
#
loop_
_entity.id
_entity.type
_entity.pdbx_description
1 polymer ?
#
loop_
_entity_poly.entity_id
_entity_poly.type
_entity_poly.pdbx_seq_one_letter_code
_entity_poly.pdbx_strand_id
1 'polypeptide(L)'
;MDEATTGTRAWLREAARASVREQVADRALTLFDERGFDSVTVHQLADAIGISPRSFFRYFPSKEDVVIGDPEPFGEIVRSAAAQRPADESVWTVLRRSFDPIVELTERPAYQARGLRSIRVTMSTASLRARNYEKHLSWAAMLEPVILDRMEGVRDSRLFRARALILSALSCLDAALAEWTLCEGAVPLHTLLDDAFATVHSAHGRDGDA
;
A
#
# COMPACT_ATOMS: atom_id res chain seq x y z
N MET A 1 19.59 -35.85 -7.78
CA MET A 1 18.76 -35.83 -6.56
C MET A 1 19.15 -34.70 -5.60
N ASP A 2 19.78 -33.61 -6.09
CA ASP A 2 20.35 -32.54 -5.25
C ASP A 2 19.67 -31.16 -5.49
N GLU A 3 19.12 -30.95 -6.68
CA GLU A 3 18.36 -29.74 -7.06
C GLU A 3 17.01 -29.63 -6.33
N ALA A 4 16.23 -30.72 -6.24
CA ALA A 4 14.92 -30.73 -5.57
C ALA A 4 15.00 -30.46 -4.06
N THR A 5 16.10 -30.88 -3.43
CA THR A 5 16.37 -30.65 -2.00
C THR A 5 16.84 -29.20 -1.75
N THR A 6 17.54 -28.61 -2.71
CA THR A 6 17.99 -27.21 -2.65
C THR A 6 16.82 -26.23 -2.82
N GLY A 7 15.91 -26.50 -3.77
CA GLY A 7 14.67 -25.73 -3.95
C GLY A 7 13.75 -25.77 -2.73
N THR A 8 13.55 -26.95 -2.13
CA THR A 8 12.74 -27.11 -0.91
C THR A 8 13.31 -26.34 0.29
N ARG A 9 14.64 -26.36 0.50
CA ARG A 9 15.28 -25.59 1.58
C ARG A 9 15.23 -24.08 1.34
N ALA A 10 15.31 -23.62 0.09
CA ALA A 10 15.18 -22.21 -0.26
C ALA A 10 13.76 -21.70 0.02
N TRP A 11 12.74 -22.46 -0.39
CA TRP A 11 11.34 -22.14 -0.11
C TRP A 11 11.03 -22.13 1.39
N LEU A 12 11.52 -23.11 2.17
CA LEU A 12 11.35 -23.11 3.63
C LEU A 12 12.00 -21.89 4.30
N ARG A 13 13.14 -21.40 3.79
CA ARG A 13 13.78 -20.18 4.29
C ARG A 13 12.98 -18.93 3.92
N GLU A 14 12.42 -18.87 2.72
CA GLU A 14 11.58 -17.77 2.27
C GLU A 14 10.25 -17.71 3.04
N ALA A 15 9.58 -18.85 3.21
CA ALA A 15 8.38 -18.97 4.02
C ALA A 15 8.65 -18.62 5.50
N ALA A 16 9.75 -19.11 6.08
CA ALA A 16 10.17 -18.73 7.43
C ALA A 16 10.50 -17.23 7.52
N ARG A 17 11.14 -16.66 6.48
CA ARG A 17 11.45 -15.23 6.41
C ARG A 17 10.18 -14.38 6.37
N ALA A 18 9.18 -14.79 5.58
CA ALA A 18 7.89 -14.12 5.50
C ALA A 18 7.14 -14.18 6.85
N SER A 19 7.09 -15.36 7.48
CA SER A 19 6.44 -15.54 8.78
C SER A 19 7.09 -14.71 9.89
N VAL A 20 8.43 -14.67 9.95
CA VAL A 20 9.15 -13.83 10.92
C VAL A 20 8.90 -12.34 10.66
N ARG A 21 8.88 -11.92 9.37
CA ARG A 21 8.59 -10.52 9.00
C ARG A 21 7.20 -10.10 9.48
N GLU A 22 6.19 -10.95 9.30
CA GLU A 22 4.81 -10.66 9.73
C GLU A 22 4.69 -10.57 11.25
N GLN A 23 5.28 -11.51 12.00
CA GLN A 23 5.28 -11.50 13.47
C GLN A 23 5.98 -10.25 14.03
N VAL A 24 7.13 -9.86 13.44
CA VAL A 24 7.84 -8.64 13.82
C VAL A 24 6.96 -7.41 13.55
N ALA A 25 6.35 -7.33 12.37
CA ALA A 25 5.52 -6.20 11.97
C ALA A 25 4.30 -6.03 12.90
N ASP A 26 3.61 -7.11 13.23
CA ASP A 26 2.43 -7.07 14.11
C ASP A 26 2.77 -6.60 15.53
N ARG A 27 3.86 -7.13 16.08
CA ARG A 27 4.35 -6.72 17.41
C ARG A 27 4.81 -5.27 17.43
N ALA A 28 5.52 -4.84 16.38
CA ALA A 28 5.99 -3.46 16.25
C ALA A 28 4.83 -2.48 16.08
N LEU A 29 3.85 -2.78 15.23
CA LEU A 29 2.64 -1.97 15.05
C LEU A 29 1.92 -1.75 16.37
N THR A 30 1.79 -2.80 17.19
CA THR A 30 1.20 -2.69 18.53
C THR A 30 1.97 -1.74 19.43
N LEU A 31 3.30 -1.87 19.49
CA LEU A 31 4.13 -0.99 20.30
C LEU A 31 4.10 0.47 19.82
N PHE A 32 4.08 0.69 18.51
CA PHE A 32 4.00 2.03 17.93
C PHE A 32 2.65 2.70 18.17
N ASP A 33 1.56 1.93 18.11
CA ASP A 33 0.21 2.42 18.41
C ASP A 33 0.05 2.79 19.89
N GLU A 34 0.60 1.98 20.80
CA GLU A 34 0.51 2.20 22.25
C GLU A 34 1.44 3.32 22.77
N ARG A 35 2.66 3.40 22.25
CA ARG A 35 3.74 4.24 22.82
C ARG A 35 4.16 5.39 21.92
N GLY A 36 3.62 5.45 20.70
CA GLY A 36 4.05 6.37 19.66
C GLY A 36 5.26 5.83 18.89
N PHE A 37 5.27 6.05 17.56
CA PHE A 37 6.35 5.59 16.69
C PHE A 37 7.70 6.12 17.17
N ASP A 38 7.89 7.43 17.33
CA ASP A 38 9.19 8.05 17.64
C ASP A 38 9.79 7.59 18.99
N SER A 39 8.95 7.30 19.97
CA SER A 39 9.37 6.89 21.31
C SER A 39 9.90 5.45 21.38
N VAL A 40 9.58 4.61 20.39
CA VAL A 40 10.03 3.21 20.34
C VAL A 40 11.29 3.08 19.49
N THR A 41 12.37 2.60 20.08
CA THR A 41 13.65 2.39 19.37
C THR A 41 13.74 1.01 18.70
N VAL A 42 14.60 0.88 17.68
CA VAL A 42 14.87 -0.43 17.05
C VAL A 42 15.44 -1.43 18.04
N HIS A 43 16.25 -1.00 19.03
CA HIS A 43 16.75 -1.90 20.07
C HIS A 43 15.61 -2.47 20.91
N GLN A 44 14.68 -1.63 21.39
CA GLN A 44 13.52 -2.09 22.15
C GLN A 44 12.61 -3.03 21.35
N LEU A 45 12.44 -2.80 20.05
CA LEU A 45 11.70 -3.72 19.16
C LEU A 45 12.42 -5.06 19.04
N ALA A 46 13.73 -5.03 18.77
CA ALA A 46 14.54 -6.23 18.60
C ALA A 46 14.53 -7.08 19.88
N ASP A 47 14.68 -6.44 21.05
CA ASP A 47 14.58 -7.09 22.36
C ASP A 47 13.18 -7.68 22.60
N ALA A 48 12.11 -6.94 22.28
CA ALA A 48 10.72 -7.38 22.45
C ALA A 48 10.34 -8.58 21.56
N ILE A 49 11.08 -8.81 20.47
CA ILE A 49 10.84 -9.89 19.50
C ILE A 49 11.92 -11.00 19.62
N GLY A 50 12.92 -10.83 20.49
CA GLY A 50 13.96 -11.81 20.72
C GLY A 50 14.96 -11.94 19.56
N ILE A 51 15.21 -10.86 18.82
CA ILE A 51 16.21 -10.82 17.74
C ILE A 51 17.26 -9.73 18.02
N SER A 52 18.45 -9.85 17.42
CA SER A 52 19.42 -8.75 17.49
C SER A 52 19.04 -7.59 16.56
N PRO A 53 19.46 -6.33 16.85
CA PRO A 53 19.27 -5.21 15.94
C PRO A 53 19.84 -5.47 14.54
N ARG A 54 20.99 -6.16 14.45
CA ARG A 54 21.56 -6.60 13.17
C ARG A 54 20.62 -7.55 12.42
N SER A 55 19.98 -8.49 13.12
CA SER A 55 18.97 -9.36 12.51
C SER A 55 17.74 -8.58 12.09
N PHE A 56 17.27 -7.61 12.89
CA PHE A 56 16.16 -6.73 12.51
C PHE A 56 16.43 -6.01 11.19
N PHE A 57 17.59 -5.37 11.04
CA PHE A 57 17.94 -4.63 9.81
C PHE A 57 18.11 -5.54 8.58
N ARG A 58 18.29 -6.86 8.78
CA ARG A 58 18.27 -7.85 7.68
C ARG A 58 16.87 -8.06 7.11
N TYR A 59 15.83 -7.84 7.91
CA TYR A 59 14.43 -7.89 7.45
C TYR A 59 13.93 -6.51 7.04
N PHE A 60 14.27 -5.46 7.79
CA PHE A 60 13.71 -4.11 7.61
C PHE A 60 14.84 -3.09 7.45
N PRO A 61 15.07 -2.53 6.25
CA PRO A 61 16.15 -1.57 6.01
C PRO A 61 16.09 -0.34 6.91
N SER A 62 14.88 0.10 7.26
CA SER A 62 14.58 1.17 8.20
C SER A 62 13.53 0.76 9.23
N LYS A 63 13.31 1.59 10.24
CA LYS A 63 12.24 1.40 11.22
C LYS A 63 10.87 1.62 10.58
N GLU A 64 10.79 2.58 9.66
CA GLU A 64 9.61 2.88 8.86
C GLU A 64 9.19 1.67 8.01
N ASP A 65 10.14 0.89 7.48
CA ASP A 65 9.86 -0.32 6.69
C ASP A 65 9.14 -1.42 7.46
N VAL A 66 9.19 -1.40 8.80
CA VAL A 66 8.40 -2.33 9.62
C VAL A 66 6.91 -2.02 9.54
N VAL A 67 6.56 -0.74 9.41
CA VAL A 67 5.17 -0.26 9.34
C VAL A 67 4.68 -0.33 7.90
N ILE A 68 5.43 0.27 6.99
CA ILE A 68 5.04 0.37 5.57
C ILE A 68 5.10 -0.99 4.88
N GLY A 69 5.96 -1.89 5.35
CA GLY A 69 6.15 -3.20 4.78
C GLY A 69 6.97 -3.16 3.50
N ASP A 70 6.96 -4.30 2.79
CA ASP A 70 7.53 -4.36 1.44
C ASP A 70 6.52 -3.76 0.45
N PRO A 71 6.86 -2.68 -0.29
CA PRO A 71 5.95 -2.09 -1.25
C PRO A 71 5.69 -3.00 -2.46
N GLU A 72 6.61 -3.89 -2.83
CA GLU A 72 6.54 -4.64 -4.09
C GLU A 72 5.36 -5.63 -4.16
N PRO A 73 5.11 -6.50 -3.16
CA PRO A 73 4.04 -7.49 -3.25
C PRO A 73 2.64 -6.88 -3.41
N PHE A 74 2.33 -5.82 -2.64
CA PHE A 74 1.04 -5.13 -2.76
C PHE A 74 0.97 -4.29 -4.05
N GLY A 75 2.07 -3.66 -4.45
CA GLY A 75 2.13 -2.93 -5.73
C GLY A 75 1.86 -3.83 -6.92
N GLU A 76 2.39 -5.06 -6.89
CA GLU A 76 2.15 -6.08 -7.91
C GLU A 76 0.71 -6.58 -7.92
N ILE A 77 0.08 -6.74 -6.74
CA ILE A 77 -1.36 -7.07 -6.65
C ILE A 77 -2.20 -5.97 -7.31
N VAL A 78 -1.93 -4.70 -7.00
CA VAL A 78 -2.63 -3.54 -7.59
C VAL A 78 -2.40 -3.46 -9.09
N ARG A 79 -1.14 -3.62 -9.55
CA ARG A 79 -0.78 -3.64 -10.97
C ARG A 79 -1.49 -4.78 -11.71
N SER A 80 -1.50 -5.98 -11.14
CA SER A 80 -2.16 -7.15 -11.71
C SER A 80 -3.67 -6.96 -11.81
N ALA A 81 -4.30 -6.41 -10.76
CA ALA A 81 -5.72 -6.06 -10.79
C ALA A 81 -6.05 -5.06 -11.89
N ALA A 82 -5.20 -4.04 -12.11
CA ALA A 82 -5.35 -3.10 -13.21
C ALA A 82 -5.19 -3.76 -14.59
N ALA A 83 -4.21 -4.66 -14.74
CA ALA A 83 -3.91 -5.33 -16.01
C ALA A 83 -5.03 -6.30 -16.46
N GLN A 84 -5.79 -6.86 -15.51
CA GLN A 84 -6.90 -7.78 -15.79
C GLN A 84 -8.20 -7.07 -16.21
N ARG A 85 -8.23 -5.73 -16.20
CA ARG A 85 -9.44 -4.97 -16.53
C ARG A 85 -9.74 -4.97 -18.04
N PRO A 86 -11.02 -5.07 -18.45
CA PRO A 86 -11.45 -5.02 -19.85
C PRO A 86 -10.85 -3.83 -20.59
N ALA A 87 -10.38 -3.99 -21.83
CA ALA A 87 -9.63 -2.95 -22.55
C ALA A 87 -10.43 -1.66 -22.83
N ASP A 88 -11.74 -1.76 -22.92
CA ASP A 88 -12.69 -0.66 -23.17
C ASP A 88 -13.03 0.16 -21.92
N GLU A 89 -12.61 -0.29 -20.74
CA GLU A 89 -12.86 0.43 -19.50
C GLU A 89 -11.95 1.67 -19.35
N SER A 90 -12.54 2.78 -18.90
CA SER A 90 -11.82 4.05 -18.73
C SER A 90 -10.63 3.91 -17.77
N VAL A 91 -9.55 4.66 -18.02
CA VAL A 91 -8.35 4.67 -17.16
C VAL A 91 -8.70 4.98 -15.70
N TRP A 92 -9.62 5.92 -15.45
CA TRP A 92 -10.00 6.29 -14.08
C TRP A 92 -10.73 5.15 -13.36
N THR A 93 -11.62 4.45 -14.06
CA THR A 93 -12.30 3.27 -13.52
C THR A 93 -11.32 2.13 -13.27
N VAL A 94 -10.36 1.89 -14.18
CA VAL A 94 -9.31 0.89 -14.00
C VAL A 94 -8.48 1.17 -12.75
N LEU A 95 -8.08 2.42 -12.54
CA LEU A 95 -7.34 2.82 -11.34
C LEU A 95 -8.17 2.61 -10.06
N ARG A 96 -9.47 2.94 -10.07
CA ARG A 96 -10.35 2.67 -8.93
C ARG A 96 -10.42 1.18 -8.61
N ARG A 97 -10.66 0.34 -9.63
CA ARG A 97 -10.79 -1.11 -9.52
C ARG A 97 -9.47 -1.79 -9.18
N SER A 98 -8.34 -1.18 -9.49
CA SER A 98 -7.02 -1.70 -9.10
C SER A 98 -6.82 -1.79 -7.58
N PHE A 99 -7.60 -1.04 -6.80
CA PHE A 99 -7.58 -1.07 -5.34
C PHE A 99 -8.60 -2.04 -4.71
N ASP A 100 -9.41 -2.75 -5.51
CA ASP A 100 -10.38 -3.73 -4.98
C ASP A 100 -9.72 -4.80 -4.08
N PRO A 101 -8.51 -5.33 -4.35
CA PRO A 101 -7.84 -6.24 -3.42
C PRO A 101 -7.54 -5.64 -2.03
N ILE A 102 -7.33 -4.31 -1.96
CA ILE A 102 -7.12 -3.61 -0.67
C ILE A 102 -8.45 -3.50 0.06
N VAL A 103 -9.52 -3.13 -0.65
CA VAL A 103 -10.89 -3.10 -0.11
C VAL A 103 -11.27 -4.46 0.48
N GLU A 104 -11.10 -5.54 -0.30
CA GLU A 104 -11.41 -6.90 0.12
C GLU A 104 -10.64 -7.31 1.39
N LEU A 105 -9.40 -6.84 1.55
CA LEU A 105 -8.62 -7.09 2.76
C LEU A 105 -9.22 -6.39 3.98
N THR A 106 -9.69 -5.16 3.83
CA THR A 106 -10.30 -4.39 4.94
C THR A 106 -11.64 -4.94 5.41
N GLU A 107 -12.37 -5.63 4.53
CA GLU A 107 -13.67 -6.25 4.85
C GLU A 107 -13.53 -7.56 5.63
N ARG A 108 -12.33 -8.14 5.71
CA ARG A 108 -12.08 -9.34 6.52
C ARG A 108 -11.95 -8.94 8.00
N PRO A 109 -12.81 -9.43 8.91
CA PRO A 109 -12.77 -9.05 10.33
C PRO A 109 -11.42 -9.27 11.00
N ALA A 110 -10.72 -10.35 10.63
CA ALA A 110 -9.38 -10.68 11.14
C ALA A 110 -8.31 -9.64 10.77
N TYR A 111 -8.52 -8.89 9.68
CA TYR A 111 -7.57 -7.89 9.19
C TYR A 111 -7.98 -6.46 9.49
N GLN A 112 -9.25 -6.20 9.79
CA GLN A 112 -9.77 -4.85 10.01
C GLN A 112 -9.05 -4.12 11.16
N ALA A 113 -8.99 -4.73 12.35
CA ALA A 113 -8.34 -4.12 13.51
C ALA A 113 -6.84 -3.82 13.26
N ARG A 114 -6.14 -4.76 12.64
CA ARG A 114 -4.73 -4.59 12.24
C ARG A 114 -4.57 -3.51 11.17
N GLY A 115 -5.48 -3.45 10.20
CA GLY A 115 -5.50 -2.45 9.14
C GLY A 115 -5.67 -1.04 9.69
N LEU A 116 -6.67 -0.81 10.55
CA LEU A 116 -6.90 0.47 11.22
C LEU A 116 -5.67 0.92 12.00
N ARG A 117 -5.04 0.00 12.75
CA ARG A 117 -3.79 0.27 13.48
C ARG A 117 -2.64 0.66 12.53
N SER A 118 -2.46 -0.10 11.46
CA SER A 118 -1.40 0.14 10.48
C SER A 118 -1.51 1.52 9.84
N ILE A 119 -2.72 1.92 9.42
CA ILE A 119 -2.95 3.23 8.82
C ILE A 119 -2.77 4.35 9.85
N ARG A 120 -3.29 4.19 11.07
CA ARG A 120 -3.11 5.16 12.17
C ARG A 120 -1.63 5.43 12.45
N VAL A 121 -0.83 4.37 12.58
CA VAL A 121 0.62 4.50 12.77
C VAL A 121 1.25 5.16 11.56
N THR A 122 0.96 4.70 10.34
CA THR A 122 1.52 5.26 9.10
C THR A 122 1.30 6.77 8.97
N MET A 123 0.16 7.29 9.43
CA MET A 123 -0.16 8.72 9.32
C MET A 123 0.36 9.57 10.49
N SER A 124 0.87 8.93 11.56
CA SER A 124 1.20 9.59 12.82
C SER A 124 2.41 10.53 12.77
N THR A 125 3.41 10.26 11.94
CA THR A 125 4.65 11.06 11.88
C THR A 125 5.01 11.49 10.46
N ALA A 126 5.84 12.53 10.34
CA ALA A 126 6.31 13.00 9.03
C ALA A 126 7.19 11.96 8.31
N SER A 127 8.02 11.21 9.05
CA SER A 127 8.90 10.19 8.43
C SER A 127 8.10 9.02 7.84
N LEU A 128 7.05 8.58 8.53
CA LEU A 128 6.16 7.52 8.02
C LEU A 128 5.35 7.99 6.82
N ARG A 129 4.84 9.22 6.82
CA ARG A 129 4.17 9.80 5.64
C ARG A 129 5.12 9.93 4.45
N ALA A 130 6.38 10.33 4.67
CA ALA A 130 7.39 10.37 3.62
C ALA A 130 7.67 8.97 3.05
N ARG A 131 7.83 7.96 3.91
CA ARG A 131 8.03 6.57 3.46
C ARG A 131 6.80 6.00 2.74
N ASN A 132 5.58 6.37 3.16
CA ASN A 132 4.34 6.01 2.45
C ASN A 132 4.29 6.65 1.05
N TYR A 133 4.74 7.89 0.92
CA TYR A 133 4.84 8.55 -0.38
C TYR A 133 5.89 7.88 -1.30
N GLU A 134 7.03 7.44 -0.76
CA GLU A 134 8.01 6.65 -1.53
C GLU A 134 7.42 5.31 -2.02
N LYS A 135 6.61 4.62 -1.19
CA LYS A 135 5.83 3.44 -1.60
C LYS A 135 4.92 3.79 -2.78
N HIS A 136 4.23 4.93 -2.73
CA HIS A 136 3.35 5.39 -3.80
C HIS A 136 4.09 5.65 -5.11
N LEU A 137 5.29 6.23 -5.06
CA LEU A 137 6.13 6.40 -6.25
C LEU A 137 6.54 5.05 -6.86
N SER A 138 6.84 4.05 -6.02
CA SER A 138 7.12 2.69 -6.48
C SER A 138 5.90 2.05 -7.18
N TRP A 139 4.72 2.14 -6.57
CA TRP A 139 3.47 1.65 -7.17
C TRP A 139 3.13 2.39 -8.47
N ALA A 140 3.36 3.70 -8.51
CA ALA A 140 3.11 4.49 -9.70
C ALA A 140 3.98 4.03 -10.88
N ALA A 141 5.25 3.73 -10.63
CA ALA A 141 6.16 3.17 -11.63
C ALA A 141 5.68 1.80 -12.15
N MET A 142 5.11 0.95 -11.29
CA MET A 142 4.54 -0.35 -11.69
C MET A 142 3.26 -0.20 -12.52
N LEU A 143 2.40 0.77 -12.20
CA LEU A 143 1.15 1.03 -12.92
C LEU A 143 1.34 1.75 -14.25
N GLU A 144 2.41 2.56 -14.38
CA GLU A 144 2.66 3.40 -15.55
C GLU A 144 2.59 2.64 -16.89
N PRO A 145 3.23 1.47 -17.09
CA PRO A 145 3.12 0.72 -18.35
C PRO A 145 1.69 0.27 -18.65
N VAL A 146 0.98 -0.23 -17.63
CA VAL A 146 -0.40 -0.73 -17.77
C VAL A 146 -1.34 0.39 -18.21
N ILE A 147 -1.17 1.59 -17.66
CA ILE A 147 -2.02 2.73 -18.00
C ILE A 147 -1.64 3.33 -19.37
N LEU A 148 -0.34 3.39 -19.70
CA LEU A 148 0.12 3.89 -20.99
C LEU A 148 -0.44 3.10 -22.18
N ASP A 149 -0.52 1.78 -22.06
CA ASP A 149 -1.02 0.90 -23.12
C ASP A 149 -2.51 1.13 -23.44
N ARG A 150 -3.24 1.79 -22.53
CA ARG A 150 -4.68 2.06 -22.64
C ARG A 150 -4.99 3.47 -23.13
N MET A 151 -3.97 4.29 -23.33
CA MET A 151 -4.11 5.69 -23.71
C MET A 151 -3.70 5.90 -25.16
N GLU A 152 -4.43 6.77 -25.86
CA GLU A 152 -4.10 7.19 -27.23
C GLU A 152 -3.33 8.53 -27.28
N GLY A 153 -2.57 8.74 -28.37
CA GLY A 153 -1.85 9.98 -28.66
C GLY A 153 -0.33 9.94 -28.49
N VAL A 154 0.31 11.11 -28.53
CA VAL A 154 1.77 11.27 -28.44
C VAL A 154 2.30 10.79 -27.09
N ARG A 155 3.42 10.06 -27.11
CA ARG A 155 3.99 9.36 -25.95
C ARG A 155 4.20 10.26 -24.74
N ASP A 156 4.88 11.39 -24.91
CA ASP A 156 5.23 12.27 -23.77
C ASP A 156 3.99 12.90 -23.12
N SER A 157 3.02 13.31 -23.94
CA SER A 157 1.75 13.84 -23.45
C SER A 157 0.93 12.77 -22.71
N ARG A 158 0.93 11.52 -23.20
CA ARG A 158 0.29 10.40 -22.50
C ARG A 158 0.98 10.06 -21.19
N LEU A 159 2.31 10.07 -21.16
CA LEU A 159 3.09 9.79 -19.96
C LEU A 159 2.80 10.77 -18.83
N PHE A 160 2.78 12.07 -19.14
CA PHE A 160 2.40 13.09 -18.19
C PHE A 160 0.97 12.86 -17.64
N ARG A 161 0.00 12.62 -18.54
CA ARG A 161 -1.40 12.37 -18.15
C ARG A 161 -1.56 11.08 -17.33
N ALA A 162 -0.87 10.00 -17.69
CA ALA A 162 -0.87 8.74 -16.95
C ALA A 162 -0.37 8.95 -15.51
N ARG A 163 0.78 9.64 -15.35
CA ARG A 163 1.33 9.97 -14.03
C ARG A 163 0.38 10.81 -13.18
N ALA A 164 -0.24 11.83 -13.79
CA ALA A 164 -1.22 12.66 -13.09
C ALA A 164 -2.42 11.84 -12.59
N LEU A 165 -2.97 10.95 -13.43
CA LEU A 165 -4.08 10.07 -13.06
C LEU A 165 -3.68 9.07 -11.96
N ILE A 166 -2.53 8.41 -12.11
CA ILE A 166 -2.06 7.41 -11.14
C ILE A 166 -1.82 8.04 -9.77
N LEU A 167 -1.11 9.17 -9.70
CA LEU A 167 -0.83 9.86 -8.44
C LEU A 167 -2.11 10.43 -7.80
N SER A 168 -3.08 10.87 -8.61
CA SER A 168 -4.40 11.29 -8.12
C SER A 168 -5.18 10.12 -7.52
N ALA A 169 -5.17 8.96 -8.17
CA ALA A 169 -5.79 7.74 -7.66
C ALA A 169 -5.17 7.28 -6.34
N LEU A 170 -3.84 7.29 -6.23
CA LEU A 170 -3.13 6.98 -4.98
C LEU A 170 -3.46 7.98 -3.86
N SER A 171 -3.64 9.26 -4.19
CA SER A 171 -4.08 10.28 -3.22
C SER A 171 -5.52 10.04 -2.77
N CYS A 172 -6.41 9.58 -3.66
CA CYS A 172 -7.77 9.16 -3.29
C CYS A 172 -7.74 7.98 -2.31
N LEU A 173 -6.83 7.02 -2.53
CA LEU A 173 -6.63 5.89 -1.62
C LEU A 173 -6.15 6.35 -0.23
N ASP A 174 -5.15 7.23 -0.15
CA ASP A 174 -4.69 7.80 1.13
C ASP A 174 -5.82 8.52 1.88
N ALA A 175 -6.59 9.35 1.18
CA ALA A 175 -7.72 10.06 1.76
C ALA A 175 -8.79 9.11 2.30
N ALA A 176 -9.16 8.09 1.52
CA ALA A 176 -10.15 7.09 1.93
C ALA A 176 -9.67 6.25 3.12
N LEU A 177 -8.39 5.85 3.15
CA LEU A 177 -7.81 5.10 4.28
C LEU A 177 -7.72 5.94 5.56
N ALA A 178 -7.39 7.23 5.43
CA ALA A 178 -7.37 8.16 6.55
C ALA A 178 -8.77 8.31 7.16
N GLU A 179 -9.78 8.58 6.33
CA GLU A 179 -11.18 8.71 6.79
C GLU A 179 -11.71 7.41 7.37
N TRP A 180 -11.41 6.27 6.73
CA TRP A 180 -11.75 4.93 7.24
C TRP A 180 -11.19 4.69 8.64
N THR A 181 -9.99 5.21 8.91
CA THR A 181 -9.36 5.14 10.23
C THR A 181 -9.99 6.09 11.24
N LEU A 182 -10.35 7.30 10.82
CA LEU A 182 -11.01 8.30 11.67
C LEU A 182 -12.40 7.84 12.10
N CYS A 183 -13.16 7.20 11.22
CA CYS A 183 -14.47 6.64 11.52
C CYS A 183 -14.40 5.24 12.14
N GLU A 184 -13.21 4.74 12.49
CA GLU A 184 -12.99 3.39 13.04
C GLU A 184 -13.62 2.26 12.22
N GLY A 185 -13.63 2.41 10.89
CA GLY A 185 -14.23 1.47 9.96
C GLY A 185 -15.76 1.43 9.93
N ALA A 186 -16.44 2.38 10.59
CA ALA A 186 -17.89 2.49 10.57
C ALA A 186 -18.47 2.70 9.15
N VAL A 187 -17.72 3.41 8.30
CA VAL A 187 -18.01 3.52 6.86
C VAL A 187 -17.08 2.55 6.11
N PRO A 188 -17.60 1.69 5.21
CA PRO A 188 -16.76 0.79 4.43
C PRO A 188 -15.76 1.55 3.53
N LEU A 189 -14.55 1.00 3.39
CA LEU A 189 -13.50 1.64 2.59
C LEU A 189 -13.91 1.83 1.12
N HIS A 190 -14.66 0.89 0.53
CA HIS A 190 -15.11 1.02 -0.86
C HIS A 190 -15.99 2.26 -1.06
N THR A 191 -16.85 2.59 -0.09
CA THR A 191 -17.72 3.78 -0.13
C THR A 191 -16.88 5.05 -0.13
N LEU A 192 -15.95 5.16 0.81
CA LEU A 192 -15.05 6.32 0.92
C LEU A 192 -14.16 6.48 -0.32
N LEU A 193 -13.71 5.36 -0.90
CA LEU A 193 -12.88 5.36 -2.09
C LEU A 193 -13.68 5.76 -3.34
N ASP A 194 -14.93 5.29 -3.48
CA ASP A 194 -15.83 5.72 -4.55
C ASP A 194 -16.12 7.21 -4.47
N ASP A 195 -16.39 7.73 -3.27
CA ASP A 195 -16.63 9.17 -3.03
C ASP A 195 -15.40 10.03 -3.35
N ALA A 196 -14.20 9.58 -2.96
CA ALA A 196 -12.95 10.26 -3.28
C ALA A 196 -12.71 10.31 -4.81
N PHE A 197 -12.92 9.20 -5.50
CA PHE A 197 -12.77 9.13 -6.97
C PHE A 197 -13.81 9.99 -7.70
N ALA A 198 -15.05 10.01 -7.23
CA ALA A 198 -16.12 10.84 -7.77
C ALA A 198 -15.85 12.34 -7.56
N THR A 199 -15.27 12.72 -6.42
CA THR A 199 -14.91 14.11 -6.10
C THR A 199 -13.86 14.64 -7.07
N VAL A 200 -12.77 13.90 -7.30
CA VAL A 200 -11.72 14.29 -8.26
C VAL A 200 -12.25 14.31 -9.70
N HIS A 201 -13.13 13.38 -10.07
CA HIS A 201 -13.72 13.34 -11.41
C HIS A 201 -14.69 14.50 -11.67
N SER A 202 -15.55 14.82 -10.70
CA SER A 202 -16.56 15.88 -10.82
C SER A 202 -16.01 17.31 -10.75
N ALA A 203 -14.85 17.50 -10.12
CA ALA A 203 -14.13 18.78 -10.12
C ALA A 203 -13.75 19.25 -11.55
N HIS A 204 -13.72 18.34 -12.54
CA HIS A 204 -13.43 18.66 -13.94
C HIS A 204 -14.68 18.90 -14.79
N GLY A 205 -15.89 18.77 -14.22
CA GLY A 205 -17.17 18.94 -14.92
C GLY A 205 -17.94 20.22 -14.61
N ARG A 206 -17.47 21.05 -13.66
CA ARG A 206 -18.19 22.27 -13.21
C ARG A 206 -17.65 23.60 -13.75
N ASP A 207 -16.49 23.61 -14.40
CA ASP A 207 -15.87 24.84 -14.92
C ASP A 207 -16.12 25.07 -16.43
N GLY A 208 -17.04 24.31 -17.04
CA GLY A 208 -17.37 24.39 -18.48
C GLY A 208 -18.68 25.10 -18.85
N ASP A 209 -19.50 25.49 -17.86
CA ASP A 209 -20.81 26.13 -18.06
C ASP A 209 -20.94 27.42 -17.22
N ALA A 210 -19.98 28.35 -17.39
CA ALA A 210 -20.09 29.73 -16.91
C ALA A 210 -19.60 30.72 -17.98
#